data_AF-A0A9D7FDU7-F1
#
_entry.id   AF-A0A9D7FDU7-F1
#
_cell.length_a   1.000
_cell.length_b   1.000
_cell.length_c   1.000
_cell.angle_alpha   90.00
_cell.angle_beta   90.00
_cell.angle_gamma   90.00
#
_symmetry.space_group_name_H-M   'P 1'
#
loop_
_entity.id
_entity.type
_entity.pdbx_description
1 polymer ?
#
loop_
_entity_poly.entity_id
_entity_poly.type
_entity_poly.pdbx_seq_one_letter_code
_entity_poly.pdbx_strand_id
1 'polypeptide(L)' 'MSAITQDTAADATGTATWARIADSTGATVCDVDVTATGGGGTLQFNTTSFVIGGPILISSFTITVP' A
#
# COMPACT_ATOMS: atom_id res chain seq x y z
N MET A 1 -16.85 3.00 7.37
CA MET A 1 -15.59 2.74 6.66
C MET A 1 -14.93 1.55 7.35
N SER A 2 -14.72 0.43 6.66
CA SER A 2 -13.98 -0.69 7.23
C SER A 2 -12.49 -0.37 7.26
N ALA A 3 -11.77 -0.84 8.28
CA ALA A 3 -10.32 -0.68 8.35
C ALA A 3 -9.65 -1.49 7.24
N ILE A 4 -8.55 -0.96 6.71
CA ILE A 4 -7.67 -1.71 5.82
C ILE A 4 -6.89 -2.70 6.70
N THR A 5 -7.01 -3.99 6.42
CA THR A 5 -6.25 -5.03 7.12
C THR A 5 -4.78 -4.88 6.80
N GLN A 6 -3.97 -4.82 7.85
CA GLN A 6 -2.51 -4.72 7.73
C GLN A 6 -1.92 -6.07 7.35
N ASP A 7 -0.89 -6.06 6.51
CA ASP A 7 -0.14 -7.26 6.16
C ASP A 7 0.94 -7.49 7.22
N THR A 8 0.92 -8.67 7.83
CA THR A 8 1.79 -9.03 8.94
C THR A 8 3.17 -9.51 8.52
N ALA A 9 3.36 -9.89 7.25
CA ALA A 9 4.62 -10.49 6.79
C ALA A 9 4.87 -10.23 5.29
N ALA A 10 5.72 -9.25 5.00
CA ALA A 10 6.15 -8.95 3.64
C ALA A 10 6.83 -10.16 2.99
N ASP A 11 6.46 -10.46 1.74
CA ASP A 11 7.05 -11.57 0.98
C ASP A 11 8.49 -11.28 0.51
N ALA A 12 8.90 -10.01 0.46
CA ALA A 12 10.23 -9.60 0.01
C ALA A 12 10.71 -8.30 0.67
N THR A 13 12.03 -8.11 0.69
CA THR A 13 12.69 -6.85 1.08
C THR A 13 12.79 -5.93 -0.13
N GLY A 14 12.51 -4.65 0.05
CA GLY A 14 12.64 -3.67 -1.03
C GLY A 14 12.09 -2.29 -0.67
N THR A 15 12.21 -1.36 -1.61
CA THR A 15 11.63 -0.02 -1.48
C THR A 15 10.45 0.12 -2.43
N ALA A 16 9.25 0.32 -1.89
CA ALA A 16 8.06 0.55 -2.69
C ALA A 16 7.95 2.00 -3.16
N THR A 17 7.73 2.18 -4.46
CA THR A 17 7.49 3.49 -5.09
C THR A 17 6.12 3.59 -5.75
N TRP A 18 5.45 2.45 -5.95
CA TRP A 18 4.11 2.35 -6.53
C TRP A 18 3.39 1.13 -5.93
N ALA A 19 2.07 1.09 -6.07
CA ALA A 19 1.25 -0.05 -5.72
C ALA A 19 0.15 -0.28 -6.76
N ARG A 20 -0.32 -1.52 -6.84
CA ARG A 20 -1.44 -1.93 -7.69
C ARG A 20 -2.61 -2.37 -6.83
N ILE A 21 -3.79 -1.85 -7.14
CA ILE A 21 -5.05 -2.31 -6.56
C ILE A 21 -5.65 -3.33 -7.51
N ALA A 22 -5.94 -4.52 -6.99
CA ALA A 22 -6.58 -5.59 -7.72
C ALA A 22 -7.93 -5.95 -7.09
N ASP A 23 -8.85 -6.47 -7.89
CA ASP A 23 -10.11 -7.02 -7.39
C ASP A 23 -9.92 -8.42 -6.77
N SER A 24 -11.00 -9.03 -6.28
CA SER A 24 -10.96 -10.36 -5.66
C SER A 24 -10.58 -11.49 -6.61
N THR A 25 -10.58 -11.24 -7.92
CA THR A 25 -10.15 -12.19 -8.95
C THR A 25 -8.69 -11.99 -9.37
N GLY A 26 -8.04 -10.95 -8.84
CA GLY A 26 -6.68 -10.55 -9.18
C GLY A 26 -6.60 -9.66 -10.44
N ALA A 27 -7.74 -9.20 -10.97
CA ALA A 27 -7.73 -8.28 -12.10
C ALA A 27 -7.28 -6.89 -11.63
N THR A 28 -6.45 -6.23 -12.45
CA THR A 28 -5.94 -4.89 -12.14
C THR A 28 -7.06 -3.86 -12.23
N VAL A 29 -7.25 -3.08 -11.16
CA VAL A 29 -8.23 -1.99 -11.10
C VAL A 29 -7.54 -0.65 -11.36
N CYS A 30 -6.45 -0.36 -10.64
CA CYS A 30 -5.66 0.84 -10.84
C CYS A 30 -4.23 0.68 -10.29
N ASP A 31 -3.35 1.55 -10.78
CA ASP A 31 -2.00 1.75 -10.24
C ASP A 31 -1.93 3.10 -9.54
N VAL A 32 -1.25 3.15 -8.39
CA VAL A 32 -1.14 4.35 -7.55
C VAL A 32 0.31 4.59 -7.12
N ASP A 33 0.63 5.85 -6.85
CA ASP A 33 1.91 6.23 -6.28
C ASP A 33 1.95 5.96 -4.77
N VAL A 34 3.14 5.59 -4.28
CA VAL A 34 3.37 5.22 -2.89
C VAL A 34 4.37 6.17 -2.26
N THR A 35 4.05 6.63 -1.06
CA THR A 35 4.97 7.42 -0.24
C THR A 35 4.95 6.95 1.23
N ALA A 36 5.91 7.42 2.02
CA ALA A 36 5.83 7.29 3.47
C ALA A 36 4.83 8.32 4.02
N THR A 37 4.35 8.11 5.25
CA THR A 37 3.45 9.03 5.95
C THR A 37 3.96 10.47 5.88
N GLY A 38 3.13 11.38 5.37
CA GLY A 38 3.45 12.79 5.18
C GLY A 38 4.05 13.14 3.81
N GLY A 39 4.29 12.14 2.95
CA GLY A 39 4.83 12.32 1.59
C GLY A 39 3.79 12.73 0.54
N GLY A 40 2.50 12.61 0.85
CA GLY A 40 1.42 13.13 0.01
C GLY A 40 1.00 12.26 -1.18
N GLY A 41 1.58 11.05 -1.32
CA GLY A 41 1.14 10.12 -2.34
C GLY A 41 -0.23 9.49 -2.05
N THR A 42 -0.83 8.88 -3.07
CA THR A 42 -2.19 8.30 -3.01
C THR A 42 -2.30 7.19 -1.97
N LEU A 43 -1.29 6.32 -1.89
CA LEU A 43 -1.14 5.32 -0.84
C LEU A 43 0.05 5.68 0.05
N GLN A 44 -0.17 5.72 1.36
CA GLN A 44 0.89 5.99 2.33
C GLN A 44 1.08 4.81 3.27
N PHE A 45 2.35 4.45 3.45
CA PHE A 45 2.79 3.50 4.46
C PHE A 45 3.52 4.20 5.60
N ASN A 46 3.66 3.53 6.74
CA ASN A 46 4.56 4.01 7.80
C ASN A 46 6.02 4.13 7.33
N THR A 47 6.44 3.25 6.42
CA THR A 47 7.74 3.25 5.74
C THR A 47 7.56 2.70 4.32
N THR A 48 8.33 3.18 3.36
CA THR A 48 8.41 2.58 2.02
C THR A 48 9.51 1.53 1.90
N SER A 49 10.38 1.42 2.91
CA SER A 49 11.42 0.40 2.98
C SER A 49 10.89 -0.80 3.77
N PHE A 50 10.62 -1.89 3.05
CA PHE A 50 10.11 -3.14 3.58
C PHE A 50 11.21 -4.15 3.75
N VAL A 51 11.04 -5.00 4.76
CA VAL A 51 11.93 -6.12 5.08
C VAL A 51 11.09 -7.39 5.04
N ILE A 52 11.58 -8.44 4.38
CA ILE A 52 10.92 -9.74 4.33
C ILE A 52 10.53 -10.23 5.73
N GLY A 53 9.30 -10.71 5.88
CA GLY A 53 8.71 -11.16 7.14
C GLY A 53 8.35 -10.04 8.12
N GLY A 54 8.65 -8.77 7.80
CA GLY A 54 8.22 -7.61 8.58
C GLY A 54 6.80 -7.16 8.22
N PRO A 55 6.13 -6.40 9.09
CA PRO A 55 4.78 -5.90 8.81
C PRO A 55 4.79 -4.79 7.76
N ILE A 56 3.77 -4.77 6.91
CA ILE A 56 3.48 -3.68 5.97
C ILE A 56 2.27 -2.93 6.51
N LEU A 57 2.50 -1.67 6.96
CA LEU A 57 1.48 -0.87 7.61
C LEU A 57 1.01 0.30 6.74
N ILE A 58 -0.24 0.24 6.27
CA ILE A 58 -0.90 1.32 5.54
C ILE A 58 -1.38 2.37 6.55
N SER A 59 -0.90 3.60 6.40
CA SER A 59 -1.28 4.75 7.23
C SER A 59 -2.44 5.54 6.63
N SER A 60 -2.50 5.66 5.30
CA SER A 60 -3.63 6.27 4.61
C SER A 60 -3.80 5.72 3.20
N PHE A 61 -5.05 5.53 2.79
CA PHE A 61 -5.40 5.26 1.40
C PHE A 61 -6.78 5.80 1.11
N THR A 62 -6.87 6.72 0.14
CA THR A 62 -8.13 7.34 -0.25
C THR A 62 -8.18 7.47 -1.76
N ILE A 63 -9.17 6.87 -2.38
CA ILE A 63 -9.48 7.04 -3.81
C ILE A 63 -10.91 7.56 -3.90
N THR A 64 -11.08 8.69 -4.59
CA THR A 64 -12.38 9.28 -4.89
C THR A 64 -12.58 9.22 -6.40
N VAL A 65 -13.64 8.54 -6.84
CA VAL A 65 -14.07 8.48 -8.23
C VAL A 65 -15.39 9.27 -8.34
N PRO A 66 -15.54 10.18 -9.31
CA PRO A 66 -16.76 10.96 -9.50
C PRO A 66 -17.97 10.13 -9.92
#